data_AF-V4NCB8-F1
#
_entry.id   AF-V4NCB8-F1
#
_cell.length_a   1.000
_cell.length_b   1.000
_cell.length_c   1.000
_cell.angle_alpha   90.00
_cell.angle_beta   90.00
_cell.angle_gamma   90.00
#
_symmetry.space_group_name_H-M   'P 1'
#
loop_
_entity.id
_entity.type
_entity.pdbx_description
1 polymer ?
#
loop_
_entity_poly.entity_id
_entity_poly.type
_entity_poly.pdbx_seq_one_letter_code
_entity_poly.pdbx_strand_id
1 'polypeptide(L)' 'MTGFELLKIVKQESSNLKEVPIVILSSENFPTRINKCLASGAQMFMQKPVKLSDVEKLKCHLLNCRG' A
#
# COMPACT_ATOMS: atom_id res chain seq x y z
N MET A 1 -12.98 9.99 7.76
CA MET A 1 -12.39 9.04 6.80
C MET A 1 -10.88 9.06 6.93
N THR A 2 -10.27 7.96 7.35
CA THR A 2 -8.82 7.78 7.41
C THR A 2 -8.31 7.10 6.12
N GLY A 3 -7.00 7.15 5.87
CA GLY A 3 -6.41 6.39 4.76
C GLY A 3 -6.67 4.88 4.83
N PHE A 4 -6.82 4.33 6.04
CA PHE A 4 -7.19 2.92 6.25
C PHE A 4 -8.66 2.63 5.94
N GLU A 5 -9.57 3.53 6.30
CA GLU A 5 -10.99 3.40 5.94
C GLU A 5 -11.17 3.46 4.41
N LEU A 6 -10.47 4.39 3.75
CA LEU A 6 -10.49 4.48 2.29
C LEU A 6 -9.95 3.21 1.62
N LEU A 7 -8.86 2.62 2.15
CA LEU A 7 -8.34 1.35 1.65
C LEU A 7 -9.42 0.26 1.67
N LYS A 8 -10.17 0.14 2.77
CA LYS A 8 -11.25 -0.85 2.88
C LYS A 8 -12.35 -0.61 1.86
N ILE A 9 -12.82 0.63 1.71
CA ILE A 9 -13.86 0.97 0.74
C ILE A 9 -13.42 0.59 -0.68
N VAL A 10 -12.19 0.94 -1.05
CA VAL A 10 -11.68 0.66 -2.40
C VAL A 10 -11.45 -0.85 -2.63
N LYS A 11 -10.88 -1.56 -1.66
CA LYS A 11 -10.50 -2.98 -1.81
C LYS A 11 -11.61 -3.98 -1.53
N GLN A 12 -12.62 -3.59 -0.75
CA GLN A 12 -13.65 -4.52 -0.24
C GLN A 12 -15.04 -4.16 -0.75
N GLU A 13 -15.36 -2.88 -0.90
CA GLU A 13 -16.71 -2.42 -1.21
C GLU A 13 -16.87 -1.99 -2.68
N SER A 14 -15.80 -1.57 -3.34
CA SER A 14 -15.83 -1.05 -4.71
C SER A 14 -15.44 -2.12 -5.74
N SER A 15 -16.42 -2.67 -6.47
CA SER A 15 -16.17 -3.68 -7.51
C SER A 15 -15.24 -3.19 -8.62
N ASN A 16 -15.39 -1.94 -9.04
CA ASN A 16 -14.66 -1.37 -10.17
C ASN A 16 -13.23 -0.94 -9.82
N LEU A 17 -12.91 -0.80 -8.53
CA LEU A 17 -11.63 -0.26 -8.07
C LEU A 17 -10.76 -1.31 -7.35
N LYS A 18 -11.30 -2.51 -7.11
CA LYS A 18 -10.64 -3.58 -6.36
C LYS A 18 -9.24 -3.93 -6.92
N GLU A 19 -9.10 -3.89 -8.24
CA GLU A 19 -7.86 -4.21 -8.95
C GLU A 19 -6.82 -3.08 -8.94
N VAL A 20 -7.20 -1.85 -8.58
CA VAL A 20 -6.26 -0.71 -8.55
C VAL A 20 -5.20 -0.96 -7.47
N PRO A 21 -3.89 -1.02 -7.78
CA PRO A 21 -2.86 -1.24 -6.78
C PRO A 21 -2.79 -0.04 -5.82
N ILE A 22 -2.86 -0.32 -4.51
CA ILE A 22 -2.79 0.71 -3.46
C ILE A 22 -1.58 0.45 -2.58
N VAL A 23 -0.80 1.50 -2.34
CA VAL A 23 0.35 1.47 -1.43
C VAL A 23 0.13 2.47 -0.30
N ILE A 24 0.38 2.04 0.94
CA ILE A 24 0.23 2.88 2.12
C ILE A 24 1.54 3.58 2.43
N LEU A 25 1.46 4.90 2.64
CA LEU A 25 2.57 5.73 3.11
C LEU A 25 2.21 6.28 4.50
N SER A 26 2.94 5.86 5.54
CA SER A 26 2.62 6.20 6.93
C SER A 26 3.82 6.79 7.66
N SER A 27 3.58 7.77 8.53
CA SER A 27 4.61 8.22 9.50
C SER A 27 4.75 7.25 10.67
N GLU A 28 3.74 6.42 10.91
CA GLU A 28 3.74 5.42 11.97
C GLU A 28 4.38 4.11 11.50
N ASN A 29 5.20 3.51 12.37
CA ASN A 29 5.93 2.27 12.12
C ASN A 29 5.58 1.19 13.16
N PHE A 30 4.28 0.97 13.38
CA PHE A 30 3.81 -0.08 14.27
C PHE A 30 3.50 -1.35 13.46
N PRO A 31 4.09 -2.52 13.80
CA PRO A 31 3.86 -3.77 13.08
C PRO A 31 2.38 -4.13 12.94
N THR A 32 1.58 -3.84 13.97
CA THR A 32 0.13 -4.07 13.98
C THR A 32 -0.58 -3.28 12.87
N ARG A 33 -0.17 -2.03 12.61
CA ARG A 33 -0.76 -1.20 11.55
C ARG A 33 -0.31 -1.65 10.16
N ILE A 34 0.95 -2.02 10.02
CA ILE A 34 1.50 -2.55 8.77
C ILE A 34 0.73 -3.80 8.36
N ASN A 35 0.64 -4.79 9.27
CA ASN A 35 -0.05 -6.05 9.02
C ASN A 35 -1.53 -5.84 8.71
N LYS A 36 -2.20 -4.94 9.44
CA LYS A 36 -3.62 -4.63 9.21
C LYS A 36 -3.88 -4.04 7.81
N CYS A 37 -3.00 -3.15 7.33
CA CYS A 37 -3.11 -2.56 6.00
C CYS A 37 -2.89 -3.62 4.91
N LEU A 38 -1.83 -4.43 5.04
CA LEU A 38 -1.53 -5.50 4.09
C LEU A 38 -2.67 -6.52 4.01
N ALA A 39 -3.18 -6.97 5.16
CA ALA A 39 -4.33 -7.88 5.22
C ALA A 39 -5.62 -7.28 4.63
N SER A 40 -5.74 -5.95 4.58
CA SER A 40 -6.88 -5.25 3.98
C SER A 40 -6.74 -5.01 2.47
N GLY A 41 -5.70 -5.54 1.83
CA GLY A 41 -5.49 -5.49 0.38
C GLY A 41 -4.55 -4.39 -0.10
N ALA A 42 -3.77 -3.77 0.80
CA ALA A 42 -2.66 -2.92 0.37
C ALA A 42 -1.54 -3.78 -0.26
N GLN A 43 -1.02 -3.33 -1.40
CA GLN A 43 0.09 -3.97 -2.11
C GLN A 43 1.38 -3.90 -1.29
N MET A 44 1.61 -2.75 -0.66
CA MET A 44 2.83 -2.45 0.07
C MET A 44 2.56 -1.38 1.14
N PHE A 45 3.42 -1.33 2.14
CA PHE A 45 3.47 -0.27 3.14
C PHE A 45 4.88 0.32 3.18
N MET A 46 5.00 1.64 3.10
CA MET A 46 6.26 2.36 3.24
C MET A 46 6.19 3.39 4.37
N GLN A 47 7.26 3.47 5.14
CA GLN A 47 7.40 4.47 6.19
C GLN A 47 7.87 5.82 5.60
N LYS A 48 7.26 6.91 6.05
CA LYS A 48 7.70 8.28 5.74
C LYS A 48 8.87 8.70 6.64
N PRO A 49 9.79 9.57 6.17
CA PRO A 49 9.86 10.11 4.81
C PRO A 49 10.30 9.04 3.81
N VAL A 50 9.64 9.02 2.65
CA VAL A 50 9.91 8.03 1.59
C VAL A 50 11.27 8.31 0.98
N LYS A 51 12.11 7.28 0.83
CA LYS A 51 13.42 7.39 0.19
C LYS A 51 13.33 7.00 -1.29
N LEU A 52 14.29 7.46 -2.09
CA LEU A 52 14.39 7.07 -3.50
C LEU A 52 14.45 5.55 -3.67
N SER A 53 15.19 4.86 -2.80
CA SER A 53 15.28 3.39 -2.78
C SER A 53 13.92 2.70 -2.57
N ASP A 54 12.99 3.32 -1.87
CA ASP A 54 11.65 2.76 -1.65
C ASP A 54 10.81 2.88 -2.92
N VAL A 55 10.96 3.98 -3.66
CA VAL A 55 10.33 4.19 -4.97
C VAL A 55 10.90 3.24 -6.02
N GLU A 56 12.20 2.96 -6.00
CA GLU A 56 12.84 1.99 -6.89
C GLU A 56 12.29 0.57 -6.64
N LYS A 57 12.16 0.16 -5.37
CA LYS A 57 11.52 -1.10 -4.99
C LYS A 57 10.06 -1.15 -5.46
N LEU A 58 9.32 -0.05 -5.30
CA LEU A 58 7.94 0.05 -5.76
C LEU A 58 7.84 -0.12 -7.28
N LYS A 59 8.70 0.56 -8.05
CA LYS A 59 8.74 0.42 -9.51
C LYS A 59 8.98 -1.02 -9.92
N CYS A 60 9.97 -1.69 -9.31
CA CYS A 60 10.25 -3.10 -9.60
C CYS A 60 9.04 -3.99 -9.31
N HIS A 61 8.35 -3.74 -8.19
CA HIS A 61 7.19 -4.52 -7.77
C HIS A 61 5.96 -4.30 -8.66
N LEU A 62 5.73 -3.08 -9.16
CA LEU A 62 4.57 -2.76 -10.02
C LEU A 62 4.82 -3.09 -11.49
N LEU A 63 6.04 -2.91 -11.99
CA LEU A 63 6.39 -3.05 -13.40
C LEU A 63 6.96 -4.43 -13.73
N ASN A 64 7.01 -5.36 -12.76
CA ASN A 64 7.60 -6.69 -12.90
C ASN A 64 8.97 -6.63 -13.60
N CYS A 65 9.86 -5.76 -13.12
CA CYS A 65 11.22 -5.68 -13.65
C CYS A 65 11.90 -7.05 -13.42
N ARG A 66 11.94 -7.88 -14.47
CA ARG A 66 12.76 -9.09 -14.50
C ARG A 66 14.20 -8.63 -14.60
N GLY A 67 14.98 -8.91 -13.55
CA GLY A 67 16.44 -8.88 -13.66
C GLY A 67 16.93 -9.89 -14.69
#